data_AF-A0A430QTK8-F1
#
_entry.id   AF-A0A430QTK8-F1
#
_cell.length_a   1.000
_cell.length_b   1.000
_cell.length_c   1.000
_cell.angle_alpha   90.00
_cell.angle_beta   90.00
_cell.angle_gamma   90.00
#
_symmetry.space_group_name_H-M   'P 1'
#
loop_
_entity.id
_entity.type
_entity.pdbx_description
1 polymer ?
#
loop_
_entity_poly.entity_id
_entity_poly.type
_entity_poly.pdbx_seq_one_letter_code
_entity_poly.pdbx_strand_id
1 'polypeptide(L)'
;MSLYHSMSNYGNGPFYYAVAIVEKVNPGLLISNWRHRRTCHSGVGELISRACIPGILNKAYDHTGTNSLNLCELCTGGNADRCRRDNLELYYGDAGAFRCLIEGADIAFARHTTVHTNTGG
;
A
#
# COMPACT_ATOMS: atom_id res chain seq x y z
N MET A 1 3.30 13.05 -9.61
CA MET A 1 2.32 12.43 -8.69
C MET A 1 1.77 13.49 -7.76
N SER A 2 0.61 13.26 -7.15
CA SER A 2 0.07 14.11 -6.08
C SER A 2 0.17 13.37 -4.74
N LEU A 3 0.54 14.09 -3.67
CA LEU A 3 0.65 13.57 -2.31
C LEU A 3 -0.48 14.12 -1.45
N TYR A 4 -1.32 13.24 -0.92
CA TYR A 4 -2.29 13.56 0.12
C TYR A 4 -1.71 13.16 1.48
N HIS A 5 -1.71 14.10 2.41
CA HIS A 5 -1.15 13.89 3.74
C HIS A 5 -2.25 13.36 4.66
N SER A 6 -2.06 12.15 5.18
CA SER A 6 -2.79 11.66 6.35
C SER A 6 -1.74 11.36 7.43
N MET A 7 -1.77 12.10 8.53
CA MET A 7 -0.81 11.90 9.62
C MET A 7 -1.08 10.55 10.31
N SER A 8 -0.26 9.54 10.01
CA SER A 8 -0.20 8.29 10.76
C SER A 8 1.13 8.24 11.53
N ASN A 9 1.07 8.24 12.85
CA ASN A 9 2.24 8.14 13.74
C ASN A 9 2.65 6.67 13.90
N TYR A 10 3.64 6.23 13.13
CA TYR A 10 4.23 4.90 13.26
C TYR A 10 5.41 4.90 14.25
N GLY A 11 5.11 4.95 15.55
CA GLY A 11 6.03 4.54 16.62
C GLY A 11 7.34 5.31 16.82
N ASN A 12 8.00 5.03 17.95
CA ASN A 12 9.08 5.82 18.57
C ASN A 12 10.43 5.68 17.81
N GLY A 13 10.68 6.58 16.86
CA GLY A 13 11.88 6.66 16.02
C GLY A 13 11.84 7.93 15.15
N PRO A 14 12.83 8.22 14.28
CA PRO A 14 12.81 9.43 13.44
C PRO A 14 11.45 9.58 12.75
N PHE A 15 10.80 10.73 12.96
CA PHE A 15 9.43 10.95 12.51
C PHE A 15 9.37 10.96 10.98
N TYR A 16 8.66 10.00 10.39
CA TYR A 16 8.35 9.99 8.96
C TYR A 16 6.86 10.21 8.74
N TYR A 17 6.51 11.08 7.80
CA TYR A 17 5.13 11.24 7.37
C TYR A 17 4.71 10.09 6.46
N ALA A 18 3.59 9.45 6.80
CA ALA A 18 2.83 8.60 5.89
C ALA A 18 2.02 9.49 4.93
N VAL A 19 1.95 9.10 3.67
CA VAL A 19 1.21 9.81 2.62
C VAL A 19 0.46 8.83 1.74
N ALA A 20 -0.64 9.29 1.18
CA ALA A 20 -1.31 8.64 0.06
C ALA A 20 -0.80 9.26 -1.25
N ILE A 21 -0.22 8.42 -2.11
CA ILE A 21 0.35 8.75 -3.40
C ILE A 21 -0.69 8.40 -4.47
N VAL A 22 -0.97 9.35 -5.37
CA VAL A 22 -1.88 9.13 -6.51
C VAL A 22 -1.32 9.71 -7.81
N GLU A 23 -1.87 9.26 -8.94
CA GLU A 23 -1.61 9.86 -10.23
C GLU A 23 -2.25 11.26 -10.34
N LYS A 24 -1.51 12.21 -10.94
CA LYS A 24 -1.94 13.62 -11.03
C LYS A 24 -3.13 13.82 -11.97
N VAL A 25 -3.30 12.93 -12.97
CA VAL A 25 -4.27 13.06 -14.06
C VAL A 25 -5.39 12.02 -13.98
N ASN A 26 -5.86 11.72 -12.77
CA ASN A 26 -7.05 10.89 -12.56
C ASN A 26 -8.22 11.75 -12.07
N PRO A 27 -9.01 12.36 -12.97
CA PRO A 27 -10.13 13.24 -12.59
C PRO A 27 -11.27 12.49 -11.88
N GLY A 28 -11.30 11.16 -11.96
CA GLY A 28 -12.28 10.32 -11.26
C GLY A 28 -11.90 9.99 -9.81
N LEU A 29 -10.71 10.37 -9.35
CA LEU A 29 -10.23 10.04 -8.02
C LEU A 29 -10.54 11.17 -7.03
N LEU A 30 -11.52 10.93 -6.16
CA LEU A 30 -11.93 11.85 -5.09
C LEU A 30 -11.76 11.15 -3.75
N ILE A 31 -11.37 11.88 -2.71
CA ILE A 31 -11.20 11.28 -1.37
C ILE A 31 -12.48 10.56 -0.88
N SER A 32 -13.65 11.03 -1.30
CA SER A 32 -14.96 10.45 -1.00
C SER A 32 -15.21 9.07 -1.63
N ASN A 33 -14.50 8.70 -2.70
CA ASN A 33 -14.71 7.44 -3.42
C ASN A 33 -13.61 6.39 -3.22
N TRP A 34 -12.65 6.64 -2.32
CA TRP A 34 -11.52 5.74 -2.07
C TRP A 34 -11.93 4.33 -1.62
N ARG A 35 -13.11 4.18 -0.99
CA ARG A 35 -13.66 2.86 -0.62
C ARG A 35 -13.87 1.91 -1.80
N HIS A 36 -13.90 2.39 -3.03
CA HIS A 36 -14.09 1.55 -4.22
C HIS A 36 -12.83 1.50 -5.09
N ARG A 37 -11.70 1.94 -4.56
CA ARG A 37 -10.43 2.06 -5.27
C ARG A 37 -9.48 0.93 -4.91
N ARG A 38 -8.59 0.61 -5.84
CA ARG A 38 -7.51 -0.36 -5.66
C ARG A 38 -6.36 0.33 -4.94
N THR A 39 -5.87 -0.27 -3.86
CA THR A 39 -4.88 0.38 -3.00
C THR A 39 -3.69 -0.52 -2.68
N CYS A 40 -2.51 0.08 -2.59
CA CYS A 40 -1.25 -0.61 -2.27
C CYS A 40 -0.69 -0.08 -0.97
N HIS A 41 -0.24 -0.97 -0.09
CA HIS A 41 0.22 -0.58 1.24
C HIS A 41 1.62 -1.13 1.49
N SER A 42 2.47 -0.26 2.02
CA SER A 42 3.79 -0.64 2.51
C SER A 42 3.74 -1.53 3.77
N GLY A 43 2.61 -1.58 4.48
CA GLY A 43 2.39 -2.36 5.71
C GLY A 43 0.94 -2.40 6.19
N VAL A 44 0.69 -3.03 7.35
CA VAL A 44 -0.67 -3.29 7.89
C VAL A 44 -1.44 -1.99 8.07
N GLY A 45 -2.58 -1.88 7.40
CA GLY A 45 -3.54 -0.80 7.58
C GLY A 45 -4.95 -1.36 7.47
N GLU A 46 -5.88 -0.80 8.23
CA GLU A 46 -7.31 -1.13 8.09
C GLU A 46 -7.81 -0.66 6.72
N LEU A 47 -8.44 -1.55 5.96
CA LEU A 47 -8.94 -1.22 4.62
C LEU A 47 -10.24 -1.91 4.22
N ILE A 48 -10.88 -1.24 3.27
CA ILE A 48 -12.31 -1.29 2.93
C ILE A 48 -12.54 -1.89 1.52
N SER A 49 -11.50 -2.34 0.80
CA SER A 49 -11.59 -2.81 -0.61
C SER A 49 -10.44 -3.72 -1.07
N ARG A 50 -10.37 -4.04 -2.39
CA ARG A 50 -9.28 -4.80 -3.05
C ARG A 50 -7.93 -4.10 -2.86
N ALA A 51 -6.97 -4.77 -2.25
CA ALA A 51 -5.67 -4.19 -1.91
C ALA A 51 -4.50 -5.15 -2.15
N CYS A 52 -3.28 -4.61 -2.03
CA CYS A 52 -2.10 -5.41 -1.70
C CYS A 52 -1.54 -4.93 -0.36
N ILE A 53 -1.69 -5.77 0.67
CA ILE A 53 -1.13 -5.57 2.02
C ILE A 53 -0.24 -6.76 2.37
N PRO A 54 1.04 -6.69 2.01
CA PRO A 54 2.02 -7.75 2.31
C PRO A 54 2.02 -8.16 3.79
N GLY A 55 1.82 -9.45 4.05
CA GLY A 55 1.82 -10.05 5.39
C GLY A 55 0.48 -10.03 6.12
N ILE A 56 -0.59 -9.48 5.54
CA ILE A 56 -1.88 -9.34 6.23
C ILE A 56 -2.54 -10.67 6.59
N LEU A 57 -2.27 -11.74 5.84
CA LEU A 57 -2.78 -13.09 6.11
C LEU A 57 -1.83 -13.94 6.95
N ASN A 58 -0.66 -13.41 7.33
CA ASN A 58 0.27 -14.15 8.15
C ASN A 58 -0.27 -14.23 9.58
N LYS A 59 -0.32 -15.44 10.17
CA LYS A 59 -0.82 -15.69 11.54
C LYS A 59 -0.19 -14.80 12.62
N ALA A 60 1.04 -14.32 12.40
CA ALA A 60 1.68 -13.38 13.31
C ALA A 60 0.99 -11.99 13.37
N TYR A 61 0.18 -11.66 12.36
CA TYR A 61 -0.51 -10.38 12.20
C TYR A 61 -2.02 -10.53 11.99
N ASP A 62 -2.50 -11.72 11.63
CA ASP A 62 -3.91 -12.10 11.60
C ASP A 62 -4.27 -12.92 12.85
N HIS A 63 -4.26 -12.26 14.01
CA HIS A 63 -4.53 -12.92 15.30
C HIS A 63 -5.96 -13.47 15.41
N THR A 64 -6.89 -12.89 14.66
CA THR A 64 -8.32 -13.23 14.69
C THR A 64 -8.73 -14.15 13.54
N GLY A 65 -7.90 -14.32 12.50
CA GLY A 65 -8.25 -15.07 11.30
C GLY A 65 -9.31 -14.38 10.45
N THR A 66 -9.55 -13.09 10.67
CA THR A 66 -10.65 -12.33 10.04
C THR A 66 -10.18 -11.48 8.87
N ASN A 67 -8.87 -11.42 8.62
CA ASN A 67 -8.34 -10.68 7.49
C ASN A 67 -8.80 -11.31 6.18
N SER A 68 -9.38 -10.47 5.31
CA SER A 68 -10.03 -10.93 4.10
C SER A 68 -9.02 -11.13 2.95
N LEU A 69 -9.25 -12.14 2.10
CA LEU A 69 -8.39 -12.45 0.95
C LEU A 69 -8.28 -11.31 -0.07
N ASN A 70 -9.30 -10.44 -0.16
CA ASN A 70 -9.31 -9.26 -1.03
C ASN A 70 -8.17 -8.28 -0.71
N LEU A 71 -7.58 -8.35 0.49
CA LEU A 71 -6.44 -7.52 0.89
C LEU A 71 -5.10 -7.96 0.28
N CYS A 72 -5.05 -9.14 -0.33
CA CYS A 72 -3.90 -9.67 -1.08
C CYS A 72 -4.18 -9.78 -2.60
N GLU A 73 -5.34 -9.32 -3.05
CA GLU A 73 -5.82 -9.52 -4.42
C GLU A 73 -5.04 -8.71 -5.46
N LEU A 74 -4.37 -7.63 -5.06
CA LEU A 74 -3.51 -6.88 -5.98
C LEU A 74 -2.05 -7.30 -5.94
N CYS A 75 -1.62 -8.09 -4.96
CA CYS A 75 -0.23 -8.53 -4.84
C CYS A 75 0.18 -9.45 -6.00
N THR A 76 1.47 -9.45 -6.37
CA THR A 76 1.96 -10.11 -7.59
C THR A 76 2.90 -11.27 -7.33
N GLY A 77 3.23 -11.59 -6.08
CA GLY A 77 4.00 -12.80 -5.76
C GLY A 77 3.31 -14.03 -6.38
N GLY A 78 4.10 -14.96 -6.93
CA GLY A 78 3.57 -16.21 -7.48
C GLY A 78 2.91 -17.06 -6.39
N ASN A 79 1.95 -17.94 -6.76
CA ASN A 79 1.25 -18.92 -5.91
C ASN A 79 1.46 -18.79 -4.38
N ALA A 80 2.53 -19.40 -3.83
CA ALA A 80 2.81 -19.46 -2.39
C ALA A 80 3.53 -18.22 -1.82
N ASP A 81 4.09 -17.38 -2.69
CA ASP A 81 4.83 -16.16 -2.35
C ASP A 81 3.99 -14.88 -2.42
N ARG A 82 2.76 -15.02 -2.90
CA ARG A 82 1.79 -13.94 -2.95
C ARG A 82 1.54 -13.37 -1.56
N CYS A 83 1.65 -12.05 -1.44
CA CYS A 83 1.34 -11.31 -0.21
C CYS A 83 2.27 -11.64 0.97
N ARG A 84 3.48 -12.13 0.71
CA ARG A 84 4.50 -12.34 1.75
C ARG A 84 4.99 -11.02 2.33
N ARG A 85 5.42 -11.05 3.60
CA ARG A 85 6.03 -9.90 4.28
C ARG A 85 7.56 -9.87 4.08
N ASP A 86 8.01 -10.11 2.86
CA ASP A 86 9.41 -10.09 2.48
C ASP A 86 9.56 -9.75 1.00
N ASN A 87 10.81 -9.62 0.54
CA ASN A 87 11.13 -9.20 -0.83
C ASN A 87 10.77 -10.22 -1.91
N LEU A 88 10.20 -11.39 -1.56
CA LEU A 88 9.63 -12.31 -2.55
C LEU A 88 8.29 -11.78 -3.09
N GLU A 89 7.61 -10.93 -2.33
CA GLU A 89 6.48 -10.14 -2.83
C GLU A 89 7.00 -8.82 -3.42
N LEU A 90 6.84 -8.62 -4.73
CA LEU A 90 7.35 -7.44 -5.43
C LEU A 90 6.74 -6.13 -4.93
N TYR A 91 5.54 -6.19 -4.36
CA TYR A 91 4.85 -5.04 -3.80
C TYR A 91 5.16 -4.79 -2.31
N TYR A 92 6.12 -5.52 -1.74
CA TYR A 92 6.56 -5.33 -0.36
C TYR A 92 7.36 -4.02 -0.15
N GLY A 93 7.07 -3.34 0.96
CA GLY A 93 7.72 -2.09 1.37
C GLY A 93 7.28 -0.86 0.56
N ASP A 94 7.88 0.30 0.85
CA ASP A 94 7.49 1.57 0.21
C ASP A 94 7.71 1.57 -1.31
N ALA A 95 8.85 1.06 -1.77
CA ALA A 95 9.17 0.97 -3.19
C ALA A 95 8.20 0.00 -3.92
N GLY A 96 7.86 -1.12 -3.28
CA GLY A 96 6.87 -2.06 -3.79
C GLY A 96 5.46 -1.48 -3.84
N ALA A 97 5.04 -0.76 -2.80
CA ALA A 97 3.75 -0.07 -2.78
C ALA A 97 3.66 1.01 -3.88
N PHE A 98 4.75 1.75 -4.11
CA PHE A 98 4.84 2.71 -5.21
C PHE A 98 4.78 2.00 -6.58
N ARG A 99 5.52 0.90 -6.75
CA ARG A 99 5.46 0.09 -7.97
C ARG A 99 4.05 -0.41 -8.26
N CYS A 100 3.33 -0.88 -7.24
CA CYS A 100 1.95 -1.32 -7.33
C CYS A 100 0.99 -0.22 -7.82
N LEU A 101 1.21 1.03 -7.44
CA LEU A 101 0.50 2.18 -8.01
C LEU A 101 0.76 2.31 -9.52
N ILE A 102 2.04 2.27 -9.93
CA ILE A 102 2.43 2.41 -11.34
C ILE A 102 1.88 1.27 -12.22
N GLU A 103 1.82 0.06 -11.68
CA GLU A 103 1.35 -1.14 -12.40
C GLU A 103 -0.18 -1.29 -12.38
N GLY A 104 -0.91 -0.30 -11.86
CA GLY A 104 -2.33 -0.12 -12.14
C GLY A 104 -3.26 -0.08 -10.93
N ALA A 105 -2.77 0.13 -9.71
CA ALA A 105 -3.64 0.55 -8.60
C ALA A 105 -3.99 2.05 -8.69
N ASP A 106 -4.94 2.50 -7.88
CA ASP A 106 -5.37 3.91 -7.87
C ASP A 106 -4.60 4.74 -6.81
N ILE A 107 -4.19 4.11 -5.71
CA ILE A 107 -3.61 4.78 -4.53
C ILE A 107 -2.50 3.91 -3.92
N ALA A 108 -1.39 4.51 -3.52
CA ALA A 108 -0.36 3.84 -2.69
C ALA A 108 -0.14 4.57 -1.37
N PHE A 109 -0.04 3.81 -0.28
CA PHE A 109 0.26 4.32 1.06
C PHE A 109 1.69 3.95 1.45
N ALA A 110 2.54 4.98 1.56
CA ALA A 110 3.96 4.85 1.79
C ALA A 110 4.52 6.09 2.51
N ARG A 111 5.82 6.10 2.80
CA ARG A 111 6.51 7.29 3.31
C ARG A 111 6.51 8.46 2.32
N HIS A 112 6.52 9.69 2.83
CA HIS A 112 6.58 10.91 2.01
C HIS A 112 7.81 11.01 1.08
N THR A 113 8.92 10.39 1.44
CA THR A 113 10.14 10.36 0.63
C THR A 113 10.06 9.43 -0.57
N THR A 114 9.10 8.49 -0.58
CA THR A 114 9.02 7.38 -1.52
C THR A 114 8.98 7.83 -2.98
N VAL A 115 8.26 8.92 -3.30
CA VAL A 115 8.23 9.46 -4.66
C VAL A 115 9.63 9.91 -5.08
N HIS A 116 10.25 10.79 -4.29
CA HIS A 116 11.58 11.33 -4.56
C HIS A 116 12.64 10.23 -4.73
N THR A 117 12.60 9.19 -3.89
CA THR A 117 13.57 8.09 -3.96
C THR A 117 13.36 7.14 -5.15
N ASN A 118 12.18 7.14 -5.77
CA ASN A 118 11.85 6.23 -6.88
C ASN A 118 11.69 6.93 -8.24
N THR A 119 11.58 8.26 -8.30
CA THR A 119 11.41 9.01 -9.56
C THR A 119 12.57 9.92 -9.94
N GLY A 120 13.73 9.83 -9.27
CA GLY A 120 14.93 10.59 -9.64
C GLY A 120 14.90 12.09 -9.32
N GLY A 121 13.89 12.56 -8.56
CA GLY A 121 13.66 13.99 -8.28
C GLY A 121 12.65 14.61 -9.21
#